data_AF-A0A385SUZ1-F1
#
_entry.id   AF-A0A385SUZ1-F1
#
_cell.length_a   1.000
_cell.length_b   1.000
_cell.length_c   1.000
_cell.angle_alpha   90.00
_cell.angle_beta   90.00
_cell.angle_gamma   90.00
#
_symmetry.space_group_name_H-M   'P 1'
#
loop_
_entity.id
_entity.type
_entity.pdbx_description
1 polymer ?
#
loop_
_entity_poly.entity_id
_entity_poly.type
_entity_poly.pdbx_seq_one_letter_code
_entity_poly.pdbx_strand_id
1 'polypeptide(L)'
;MIVFGHNSFLLNSCKPSQLGLPPELDKQYTIERRQRYFHLFWIPFFGIGKIWALRKAGDGNLYQPTAELENVLNALPIQEKTPWYTFALFFLALGGGILFFVYEKVDRYQSQRNYERYEAEKKARYANAVASPQTFQYYDMRENPGSNPFYLKVLGSDQNSILFLYRNDQDFKYDNYELKTLELFASDTLHRSDTVRVKKADMLKTFSAANGEGFEIIPGKGKAVLNELQEFPNPVLKTVSSAYQEGKFLAVMQNIGERGIYQGIKVNSTNVAFLDDVAFPQEVKAREYIVLTGTYTGEEPKLSANVNFKTTNADSVKFDFHIYGSSVSLNPSR
;
A
#
# COMPACT_ATOMS: atom_id res chain seq x y z
N MET A 1 20.06 -4.65 -35.00
CA MET A 1 18.85 -5.37 -35.44
C MET A 1 17.86 -4.33 -35.92
N ILE A 2 17.52 -4.30 -37.20
CA ILE A 2 16.62 -3.28 -37.75
C ILE A 2 15.19 -3.72 -37.47
N VAL A 3 14.45 -2.92 -36.70
CA VAL A 3 13.12 -3.26 -36.17
C VAL A 3 11.99 -2.65 -37.02
N PHE A 4 12.33 -1.92 -38.08
CA PHE A 4 11.37 -1.30 -39.02
C PHE A 4 11.83 -1.47 -40.47
N GLY A 5 10.90 -1.58 -41.42
CA GLY A 5 11.26 -1.79 -42.81
C GLY A 5 10.05 -2.04 -43.70
N HIS A 6 10.28 -2.54 -44.91
CA HIS A 6 9.23 -2.99 -45.78
C HIS A 6 9.42 -4.46 -46.15
N ASN A 7 8.32 -5.19 -46.25
CA ASN A 7 8.33 -6.57 -46.72
C ASN A 7 7.11 -6.81 -47.63
N SER A 8 6.93 -8.01 -48.12
CA SER A 8 5.77 -8.40 -48.91
C SER A 8 5.27 -9.79 -48.53
N PHE A 9 3.96 -9.99 -48.56
CA PHE A 9 3.35 -11.31 -48.43
C PHE A 9 2.58 -11.67 -49.70
N LEU A 10 2.43 -12.97 -49.95
CA LEU A 10 1.75 -13.50 -51.12
C LEU A 10 0.25 -13.23 -51.04
N LEU A 11 -0.33 -12.67 -52.09
CA LEU A 11 -1.78 -12.56 -52.26
C LEU A 11 -2.31 -13.70 -53.13
N ASN A 12 -1.63 -13.96 -54.24
CA ASN A 12 -2.01 -14.96 -55.23
C ASN A 12 -0.79 -15.45 -56.01
N SER A 13 -0.87 -16.68 -56.51
CA SER A 13 0.19 -17.33 -57.26
C SER A 13 -0.42 -18.09 -58.43
N CYS A 14 0.13 -17.90 -59.63
CA CYS A 14 -0.41 -18.48 -60.85
C CYS A 14 0.71 -18.84 -61.84
N LYS A 15 0.42 -19.79 -62.72
CA LYS A 15 1.31 -20.13 -63.83
C LYS A 15 1.16 -19.11 -64.96
N PRO A 16 2.24 -18.82 -65.72
CA PRO A 16 2.18 -17.98 -66.92
C PRO A 16 1.02 -18.33 -67.86
N SER A 17 0.78 -19.62 -68.14
CA SER A 17 -0.32 -20.08 -69.00
C SER A 17 -1.71 -19.69 -68.51
N GLN A 18 -1.92 -19.60 -67.19
CA GLN A 18 -3.20 -19.16 -66.60
C GLN A 18 -3.47 -17.67 -66.83
N LEU A 19 -2.44 -16.91 -67.16
CA LEU A 19 -2.52 -15.49 -67.52
C LEU A 19 -2.50 -15.27 -69.05
N GLY A 20 -2.54 -16.33 -69.85
CA GLY A 20 -2.48 -16.26 -71.32
C GLY A 20 -1.06 -16.07 -71.88
N LEU A 21 -0.02 -16.31 -71.08
CA LEU A 21 1.38 -16.29 -71.53
C LEU A 21 1.82 -17.66 -72.11
N PRO A 22 2.89 -17.71 -72.91
CA PRO A 22 3.38 -18.96 -73.51
C PRO A 22 3.57 -20.11 -72.48
N PRO A 23 2.96 -21.30 -72.69
CA PRO A 23 3.01 -22.42 -71.75
C PRO A 23 4.42 -22.95 -71.44
N GLU A 24 5.40 -22.67 -72.30
CA GLU A 24 6.80 -23.03 -72.09
C GLU A 24 7.40 -22.34 -70.86
N LEU A 25 6.85 -21.19 -70.49
CA LEU A 25 7.26 -20.39 -69.33
C LEU A 25 6.82 -21.01 -68.00
N ASP A 26 5.80 -21.87 -68.01
CA ASP A 26 5.33 -22.58 -66.81
C ASP A 26 6.41 -23.47 -66.19
N LYS A 27 7.37 -23.93 -67.00
CA LYS A 27 8.51 -24.72 -66.55
C LYS A 27 9.64 -23.86 -65.96
N GLN A 28 9.60 -22.55 -66.19
CA GLN A 28 10.67 -21.63 -65.84
C GLN A 28 10.35 -20.84 -64.57
N TYR A 29 9.13 -20.34 -64.42
CA TYR A 29 8.74 -19.54 -63.27
C TYR A 29 7.24 -19.56 -62.95
N THR A 30 6.91 -19.25 -61.70
CA THR A 30 5.57 -18.93 -61.21
C THR A 30 5.44 -17.42 -61.02
N ILE A 31 4.27 -16.87 -61.32
CA ILE A 31 3.96 -15.44 -61.18
C ILE A 31 3.20 -15.23 -59.87
N GLU A 32 3.77 -14.43 -58.98
CA GLU A 32 3.19 -14.09 -57.68
C GLU A 32 2.73 -12.63 -57.66
N ARG A 33 1.48 -12.42 -57.25
CA ARG A 33 0.98 -11.10 -56.84
C ARG A 33 1.19 -10.97 -55.33
N ARG A 34 1.86 -9.90 -54.91
CA ARG A 34 2.23 -9.70 -53.49
C ARG A 34 1.80 -8.33 -52.99
N GLN A 35 1.37 -8.24 -51.74
CA GLN A 35 1.13 -6.97 -51.05
C GLN A 35 2.43 -6.54 -50.37
N ARG A 36 2.99 -5.41 -50.80
CA ARG A 36 4.09 -4.74 -50.11
C ARG A 36 3.53 -3.92 -48.94
N TYR A 37 4.16 -4.01 -47.79
CA TYR A 37 3.73 -3.34 -46.57
C TYR A 37 4.93 -2.79 -45.80
N PHE A 38 4.68 -1.72 -45.05
CA PHE A 38 5.60 -1.21 -44.04
C PHE A 38 5.37 -1.97 -42.73
N HIS A 39 6.42 -2.28 -41.99
CA HIS A 39 6.31 -2.96 -40.70
C HIS A 39 7.13 -2.28 -39.61
N LEU A 40 6.66 -2.41 -38.38
CA LEU A 40 7.40 -2.16 -37.14
C LEU A 40 7.37 -3.45 -36.32
N PHE A 41 8.49 -3.85 -35.74
CA PHE A 41 8.65 -5.11 -35.00
C PHE A 41 8.18 -6.35 -35.78
N TRP A 42 8.42 -6.38 -37.10
CA TRP A 42 7.92 -7.38 -38.05
C TRP A 42 6.38 -7.50 -38.14
N ILE A 43 5.62 -6.59 -37.54
CA ILE A 43 4.17 -6.52 -37.63
C ILE A 43 3.78 -5.52 -38.74
N PRO A 44 2.97 -5.92 -39.73
CA PRO A 44 2.48 -5.00 -40.76
C PRO A 44 1.73 -3.80 -40.15
N PHE A 45 2.08 -2.60 -40.57
CA PHE A 45 1.46 -1.36 -40.11
C PHE A 45 0.52 -0.75 -41.15
N PHE A 46 0.96 -0.61 -42.40
CA PHE A 46 0.11 -0.21 -43.52
C PHE A 46 0.67 -0.72 -44.86
N GLY A 47 -0.24 -0.84 -45.84
CA GLY A 47 0.11 -1.26 -47.20
C GLY A 47 0.80 -0.14 -47.97
N ILE A 48 1.91 -0.47 -48.64
CA ILE A 48 2.65 0.46 -49.50
C ILE A 48 2.17 0.36 -50.95
N GLY A 49 1.84 -0.86 -51.40
CA GLY A 49 1.40 -1.11 -52.77
C GLY A 49 1.38 -2.60 -53.10
N LYS A 50 1.00 -2.96 -54.32
CA LYS A 50 1.05 -4.34 -54.81
C LYS A 50 2.14 -4.47 -55.86
N ILE A 51 2.85 -5.58 -55.84
CA ILE A 51 3.95 -5.86 -56.76
C ILE A 51 3.74 -7.23 -57.41
N TRP A 52 4.24 -7.35 -58.64
CA TRP A 52 4.42 -8.65 -59.30
C TRP A 52 5.83 -9.16 -59.01
N ALA A 53 5.96 -10.45 -58.75
CA ALA A 53 7.25 -11.11 -58.57
C ALA A 53 7.26 -12.44 -59.30
N LEU A 54 8.43 -12.83 -59.82
CA LEU A 54 8.66 -14.11 -60.45
C LEU A 54 9.42 -15.01 -59.48
N ARG A 55 8.98 -16.26 -59.34
CA ARG A 55 9.70 -17.30 -58.61
C ARG A 55 10.17 -18.37 -59.59
N LYS A 56 11.47 -18.55 -59.74
CA LYS A 56 12.04 -19.56 -60.65
C LYS A 56 11.84 -20.96 -60.11
N ALA A 57 11.67 -21.94 -61.00
CA ALA A 57 11.58 -23.34 -60.63
C ALA A 57 12.88 -23.80 -59.95
N GLY A 58 12.77 -24.38 -58.75
CA GLY A 58 13.92 -24.84 -57.97
C GLY A 58 14.67 -23.75 -57.16
N ASP A 59 14.17 -22.50 -57.16
CA ASP A 59 14.78 -21.39 -56.43
C ASP A 59 13.80 -20.76 -55.40
N GLY A 60 14.33 -20.41 -54.22
CA GLY A 60 13.59 -19.71 -53.16
C GLY A 60 13.51 -18.20 -53.37
N ASN A 61 14.27 -17.63 -54.31
CA ASN A 61 14.38 -16.20 -54.53
C ASN A 61 13.22 -15.61 -55.33
N LEU A 62 12.93 -14.32 -55.06
CA LEU A 62 11.95 -13.51 -55.77
C LEU A 62 12.67 -12.57 -56.74
N TYR A 63 12.23 -12.58 -58.00
CA TYR A 63 12.79 -11.73 -59.06
C TYR A 63 11.75 -10.71 -59.52
N GLN A 64 12.20 -9.49 -59.84
CA GLN A 64 11.34 -8.48 -60.46
C GLN A 64 11.09 -8.85 -61.93
N PRO A 65 9.84 -8.74 -62.44
CA PRO A 65 9.56 -8.88 -63.86
C PRO A 65 10.31 -7.83 -64.68
N THR A 66 10.58 -8.13 -65.95
CA THR A 66 11.04 -7.10 -66.90
C THR A 66 9.93 -6.05 -67.09
N ALA A 67 10.29 -4.82 -67.45
CA ALA A 67 9.31 -3.73 -67.62
C ALA A 67 8.20 -4.09 -68.63
N GLU A 68 8.55 -4.81 -69.71
CA GLU A 68 7.59 -5.30 -70.70
C GLU A 68 6.58 -6.29 -70.11
N LEU A 69 7.06 -7.28 -69.34
CA LEU A 69 6.20 -8.26 -68.69
C LEU A 69 5.35 -7.62 -67.58
N GLU A 70 5.92 -6.68 -66.81
CA GLU A 70 5.20 -5.94 -65.80
C GLU A 70 4.03 -5.13 -66.40
N ASN A 71 4.24 -4.50 -67.57
CA ASN A 71 3.17 -3.80 -68.30
C ASN A 71 2.04 -4.75 -68.72
N VAL A 72 2.38 -5.94 -69.23
CA VAL A 72 1.38 -6.96 -69.59
C VAL A 72 0.60 -7.41 -68.35
N LEU A 73 1.30 -7.70 -67.25
CA LEU A 73 0.69 -8.16 -66.00
C LEU A 73 -0.20 -7.09 -65.35
N ASN A 74 0.18 -5.81 -65.45
CA ASN A 74 -0.63 -4.69 -64.95
C ASN A 74 -1.86 -4.40 -65.82
N ALA A 75 -1.86 -4.80 -67.09
CA ALA A 75 -3.01 -4.66 -67.98
C ALA A 75 -4.09 -5.73 -67.74
N LEU A 76 -3.77 -6.82 -67.01
CA LEU A 76 -4.74 -7.86 -66.67
C LEU A 76 -5.78 -7.33 -65.66
N PRO A 77 -7.07 -7.70 -65.79
CA PRO A 77 -8.14 -7.25 -64.90
C PRO A 77 -8.13 -7.98 -63.53
N ILE A 78 -6.95 -8.22 -62.94
CA ILE A 78 -6.78 -8.93 -61.67
C ILE A 78 -6.84 -7.91 -60.54
N GLN A 79 -8.00 -7.82 -59.88
CA GLN A 79 -8.23 -6.93 -58.74
C GLN A 79 -8.23 -7.71 -57.41
N GLU A 80 -7.05 -7.94 -56.85
CA GLU A 80 -6.94 -8.50 -55.51
C GLU A 80 -7.19 -7.43 -54.45
N LYS A 81 -8.01 -7.74 -53.44
CA LYS A 81 -8.24 -6.81 -52.31
C LYS A 81 -7.05 -6.86 -51.36
N THR A 82 -6.70 -5.71 -50.78
CA THR A 82 -5.66 -5.66 -49.74
C THR A 82 -6.20 -6.32 -48.48
N PRO A 83 -5.54 -7.37 -47.94
CA PRO A 83 -6.03 -8.04 -46.75
C PRO A 83 -5.98 -7.12 -45.52
N TRP A 84 -6.96 -7.28 -44.62
CA TRP A 84 -7.09 -6.43 -43.43
C TRP A 84 -5.87 -6.53 -42.50
N TYR A 85 -5.20 -7.68 -42.45
CA TYR A 85 -4.01 -7.90 -41.61
C TYR A 85 -2.78 -7.09 -42.08
N THR A 86 -2.85 -6.43 -43.24
CA THR A 86 -1.88 -5.40 -43.64
C THR A 86 -1.81 -4.24 -42.63
N PHE A 87 -2.88 -4.03 -41.87
CA PHE A 87 -3.03 -3.01 -40.84
C PHE A 87 -2.98 -3.60 -39.41
N ALA A 88 -2.38 -4.78 -39.23
CA ALA A 88 -2.38 -5.50 -37.96
C ALA A 88 -1.90 -4.64 -36.77
N LEU A 89 -0.79 -3.90 -36.94
CA LEU A 89 -0.27 -3.06 -35.87
C LEU A 89 -1.21 -1.89 -35.54
N PHE A 90 -1.89 -1.32 -36.54
CA PHE A 90 -2.89 -0.28 -36.31
C PHE A 90 -4.06 -0.81 -35.47
N PHE A 91 -4.58 -2.00 -35.81
CA PHE A 91 -5.64 -2.64 -35.02
C PHE A 91 -5.19 -3.03 -33.62
N LEU A 92 -3.95 -3.50 -33.45
CA LEU A 92 -3.38 -3.79 -32.14
C LEU A 92 -3.26 -2.53 -31.29
N ALA A 93 -2.78 -1.42 -31.86
CA ALA A 93 -2.69 -0.14 -31.16
C ALA A 93 -4.08 0.36 -30.75
N LEU A 94 -5.07 0.27 -31.65
CA LEU A 94 -6.45 0.64 -31.36
C LEU A 94 -7.06 -0.23 -30.26
N GLY A 95 -6.90 -1.56 -30.36
CA GLY A 95 -7.38 -2.50 -29.35
C GLY A 95 -6.73 -2.28 -27.98
N GLY A 96 -5.41 -2.05 -27.97
CA GLY A 96 -4.66 -1.69 -26.76
C GLY A 96 -5.17 -0.39 -26.13
N GLY A 97 -5.42 0.65 -26.95
CA GLY A 97 -5.97 1.92 -26.47
C GLY A 97 -7.37 1.78 -25.86
N ILE A 98 -8.25 1.00 -26.50
CA ILE A 98 -9.59 0.72 -25.97
C ILE A 98 -9.49 -0.04 -24.64
N LEU A 99 -8.67 -1.10 -24.57
CA LEU A 99 -8.48 -1.88 -23.35
C LEU A 99 -7.92 -1.01 -22.22
N PHE A 100 -6.94 -0.17 -22.51
CA PHE A 100 -6.37 0.77 -21.54
C PHE A 100 -7.41 1.76 -21.02
N PHE A 101 -8.21 2.36 -21.90
CA PHE A 101 -9.27 3.28 -21.51
C PHE A 101 -10.35 2.62 -20.63
N VAL A 102 -10.74 1.38 -20.96
CA VAL A 102 -11.69 0.61 -20.14
C VAL A 102 -11.07 0.29 -18.78
N TYR A 103 -9.81 -0.15 -18.75
CA TYR A 103 -9.09 -0.44 -17.51
C TYR A 103 -9.02 0.78 -16.59
N GLU A 104 -8.63 1.96 -17.09
CA GLU A 104 -8.58 3.17 -16.27
C GLU A 104 -9.95 3.54 -15.69
N LYS A 105 -11.04 3.40 -16.47
CA LYS A 105 -12.39 3.69 -15.96
C LYS A 105 -12.80 2.72 -14.85
N VAL A 106 -12.53 1.43 -15.04
CA VAL A 106 -12.84 0.40 -14.06
C VAL A 106 -12.03 0.61 -12.78
N ASP A 107 -10.73 0.87 -12.91
CA ASP A 107 -9.84 1.13 -11.77
C ASP A 107 -10.26 2.36 -10.97
N ARG A 108 -10.55 3.49 -11.65
CA ARG A 108 -11.07 4.70 -10.99
C ARG A 108 -12.39 4.44 -10.26
N TYR A 109 -13.31 3.71 -10.88
CA TYR A 109 -14.59 3.35 -10.26
C TYR A 109 -14.40 2.47 -9.02
N GLN A 110 -13.54 1.45 -9.10
CA GLN A 110 -13.25 0.57 -7.96
C GLN A 110 -12.56 1.34 -6.83
N SER A 111 -11.58 2.19 -7.16
CA SER A 111 -10.87 3.04 -6.20
C SER A 111 -11.83 3.99 -5.49
N GLN A 112 -12.72 4.67 -6.22
CA GLN A 112 -13.75 5.53 -5.64
C GLN A 112 -14.69 4.76 -4.72
N ARG A 113 -15.19 3.60 -5.14
CA ARG A 113 -16.09 2.78 -4.32
C ARG A 113 -15.41 2.26 -3.06
N ASN A 114 -14.13 1.88 -3.16
CA ASN A 114 -13.34 1.44 -2.01
C ASN A 114 -13.10 2.60 -1.04
N TYR A 115 -12.83 3.81 -1.55
CA TYR A 115 -12.70 5.02 -0.75
C TYR A 115 -14.02 5.39 -0.03
N GLU A 116 -15.16 5.35 -0.74
CA GLU A 116 -16.48 5.60 -0.15
C GLU A 116 -16.81 4.58 0.95
N ARG A 117 -16.52 3.30 0.73
CA ARG A 117 -16.69 2.25 1.76
C ARG A 117 -15.78 2.51 2.95
N TYR A 118 -14.50 2.81 2.72
CA TYR A 118 -13.54 3.12 3.78
C TYR A 118 -14.01 4.32 4.62
N GLU A 119 -14.47 5.40 3.98
CA GLU A 119 -15.00 6.58 4.66
C GLU A 119 -16.28 6.27 5.46
N ALA A 120 -17.18 5.43 4.92
CA ALA A 120 -18.38 5.00 5.63
C ALA A 120 -18.06 4.14 6.86
N GLU A 121 -17.16 3.16 6.71
CA GLU A 121 -16.67 2.31 7.81
C GLU A 121 -15.95 3.13 8.88
N LYS A 122 -15.09 4.08 8.47
CA LYS A 122 -14.40 5.02 9.35
C LYS A 122 -15.38 5.87 10.14
N LYS A 123 -16.39 6.46 9.49
CA LYS A 123 -17.45 7.23 10.15
C LYS A 123 -18.28 6.38 11.13
N ALA A 124 -18.63 5.15 10.75
CA ALA A 124 -19.35 4.23 11.62
C ALA A 124 -18.53 3.86 12.87
N ARG A 125 -17.24 3.54 12.69
CA ARG A 125 -16.31 3.29 13.80
C ARG A 125 -16.25 4.46 14.77
N TYR A 126 -16.13 5.68 14.25
CA TYR A 126 -16.06 6.89 15.08
C TYR A 126 -17.38 7.18 15.80
N ALA A 127 -18.51 7.02 15.12
CA ALA A 127 -19.83 7.15 15.75
C ALA A 127 -20.02 6.15 16.90
N ASN A 128 -19.60 4.90 16.71
CA ASN A 128 -19.62 3.87 17.75
C ASN A 128 -18.70 4.22 18.93
N ALA A 129 -17.48 4.72 18.65
CA ALA A 129 -16.54 5.16 19.68
C ALA A 129 -17.09 6.33 20.51
N VAL A 130 -17.82 7.26 19.90
CA VAL A 130 -18.49 8.36 20.63
C VAL A 130 -19.73 7.88 21.40
N ALA A 131 -20.47 6.93 20.86
CA ALA A 131 -21.64 6.35 21.52
C ALA A 131 -21.24 5.63 22.81
N SER A 132 -20.16 4.83 22.76
CA SER A 132 -19.64 4.00 23.85
C SER A 132 -18.15 4.24 24.12
N PRO A 133 -17.76 5.43 24.63
CA PRO A 133 -16.36 5.81 24.81
C PRO A 133 -15.62 4.91 25.78
N GLN A 134 -14.37 4.59 25.45
CA GLN A 134 -13.49 3.75 26.25
C GLN A 134 -12.25 4.54 26.68
N THR A 135 -11.71 4.29 27.88
CA THR A 135 -10.56 5.04 28.43
C THR A 135 -9.26 4.88 27.64
N PHE A 136 -9.20 3.86 26.79
CA PHE A 136 -8.09 3.58 25.90
C PHE A 136 -8.19 4.26 24.53
N GLN A 137 -9.20 5.11 24.33
CA GLN A 137 -9.39 5.89 23.10
C GLN A 137 -8.71 7.26 23.19
N TYR A 138 -8.06 7.61 22.08
CA TYR A 138 -7.34 8.85 21.90
C TYR A 138 -7.74 9.49 20.57
N TYR A 139 -8.02 10.79 20.60
CA TYR A 139 -8.49 11.55 19.44
C TYR A 139 -7.42 12.58 19.06
N ASP A 140 -6.87 12.46 17.85
CA ASP A 140 -6.03 13.47 17.20
C ASP A 140 -6.96 14.48 16.52
N MET A 141 -6.95 15.71 17.01
CA MET A 141 -7.82 16.79 16.59
C MET A 141 -7.01 17.89 15.93
N ARG A 142 -7.61 18.58 14.95
CA ARG A 142 -7.01 19.75 14.29
C ARG A 142 -8.04 20.87 14.18
N GLU A 143 -7.59 22.12 14.24
CA GLU A 143 -8.47 23.27 14.01
C GLU A 143 -8.74 23.48 12.52
N ASN A 144 -7.73 23.28 11.67
CA ASN A 144 -7.83 23.40 10.21
C ASN A 144 -6.81 22.49 9.51
N PRO A 145 -6.97 22.21 8.20
CA PRO A 145 -5.92 21.59 7.40
C PRO A 145 -4.62 22.39 7.50
N GLY A 146 -3.58 21.80 8.09
CA GLY A 146 -2.27 22.44 8.31
C GLY A 146 -2.11 23.12 9.67
N SER A 147 -3.14 23.18 10.51
CA SER A 147 -2.95 23.56 11.90
C SER A 147 -2.23 22.45 12.65
N ASN A 148 -1.47 22.86 13.65
CA ASN A 148 -0.89 21.98 14.64
C ASN A 148 -1.98 21.11 15.32
N PRO A 149 -1.75 19.80 15.51
CA PRO A 149 -2.71 18.92 16.15
C PRO A 149 -2.74 19.16 17.67
N PHE A 150 -3.88 18.85 18.26
CA PHE A 150 -4.01 18.65 19.69
C PHE A 150 -4.70 17.32 19.95
N TYR A 151 -4.56 16.80 21.16
CA TYR A 151 -4.93 15.43 21.48
C TYR A 151 -5.89 15.38 22.66
N LEU A 152 -6.84 14.46 22.59
CA LEU A 152 -7.79 14.17 23.66
C LEU A 152 -7.67 12.70 24.07
N LYS A 153 -7.54 12.41 25.36
CA LYS A 153 -7.66 11.06 25.92
C LYS A 153 -8.96 10.92 26.69
N VAL A 154 -9.73 9.86 26.45
CA VAL A 154 -10.97 9.61 27.21
C VAL A 154 -10.63 9.27 28.67
N LEU A 155 -11.27 9.96 29.60
CA LEU A 155 -11.24 9.61 31.03
C LEU A 155 -12.52 8.93 31.49
N GLY A 156 -13.64 9.22 30.82
CA GLY A 156 -14.94 8.64 31.12
C GLY A 156 -16.04 9.30 30.30
N SER A 157 -17.27 8.82 30.45
CA SER A 157 -18.43 9.39 29.77
C SER A 157 -19.71 9.24 30.58
N ASP A 158 -20.70 10.05 30.25
CA ASP A 158 -22.08 9.86 30.66
C ASP A 158 -22.97 9.70 29.40
N GLN A 159 -24.29 9.80 29.57
CA GLN A 159 -25.25 9.66 28.48
C GLN A 159 -25.03 10.68 27.36
N ASN A 160 -24.62 11.91 27.70
CA ASN A 160 -24.62 13.05 26.79
C ASN A 160 -23.23 13.59 26.47
N SER A 161 -22.22 13.29 27.27
CA SER A 161 -20.90 13.89 27.20
C SER A 161 -19.77 12.92 27.46
N ILE A 162 -18.60 13.28 26.99
CA ILE A 162 -17.34 12.57 27.19
C ILE A 162 -16.40 13.52 27.94
N LEU A 163 -15.79 13.02 29.00
CA LEU A 163 -14.73 13.72 29.71
C LEU A 163 -13.39 13.31 29.12
N PHE A 164 -12.65 14.31 28.66
CA PHE A 164 -11.34 14.13 28.07
C PHE A 164 -10.25 14.79 28.92
N LEU A 165 -9.06 14.21 28.84
CA LEU A 165 -7.80 14.88 29.15
C LEU A 165 -7.31 15.56 27.87
N TYR A 166 -7.04 16.86 27.93
CA TYR A 166 -6.59 17.67 26.80
C TYR A 166 -5.08 17.88 26.85
N ARG A 167 -4.42 17.71 25.69
CA ARG A 167 -3.00 18.05 25.49
C ARG A 167 -2.81 18.77 24.16
N ASN A 168 -2.13 19.90 24.21
CA ASN A 168 -1.69 20.65 23.03
C ASN A 168 -0.23 21.03 23.23
N ASP A 169 0.64 20.04 23.02
CA ASP A 169 2.08 20.23 23.14
C ASP A 169 2.71 20.02 21.77
N GLN A 170 3.25 21.10 21.23
CA GLN A 170 3.88 21.15 19.93
C GLN A 170 5.37 20.79 19.99
N ASP A 171 5.97 20.91 21.17
CA ASP A 171 7.40 20.69 21.39
C ASP A 171 7.67 19.31 22.02
N PHE A 172 6.63 18.48 22.17
CA PHE A 172 6.75 17.14 22.73
C PHE A 172 7.65 16.27 21.84
N LYS A 173 8.80 15.89 22.39
CA LYS A 173 9.69 14.91 21.77
C LYS A 173 9.21 13.51 22.11
N TYR A 174 8.97 12.72 21.08
CA TYR A 174 8.60 11.31 21.18
C TYR A 174 9.70 10.46 20.55
N ASP A 175 9.88 9.26 21.08
CA ASP A 175 10.86 8.31 20.55
C ASP A 175 10.25 7.48 19.42
N ASN A 176 8.94 7.20 19.49
CA ASN A 176 8.20 6.47 18.47
C ASN A 176 6.99 7.26 17.97
N TYR A 177 6.96 7.54 16.66
CA TYR A 177 5.87 8.27 16.02
C TYR A 177 4.51 7.57 16.15
N GLU A 178 4.48 6.23 16.12
CA GLU A 178 3.25 5.44 16.26
C GLU A 178 2.68 5.52 17.68
N LEU A 179 3.55 5.73 18.68
CA LEU A 179 3.18 5.83 20.09
C LEU A 179 3.15 7.28 20.60
N LYS A 180 3.33 8.27 19.73
CA LYS A 180 3.42 9.70 20.10
C LYS A 180 2.29 10.13 21.02
N THR A 181 1.06 9.67 20.77
CA THR A 181 -0.12 10.04 21.55
C THR A 181 -0.07 9.42 22.95
N LEU A 182 0.34 8.16 23.06
CA LEU A 182 0.54 7.51 24.37
C LEU A 182 1.66 8.17 25.16
N GLU A 183 2.81 8.41 24.53
CA GLU A 183 3.96 9.04 25.16
C GLU A 183 3.61 10.44 25.68
N LEU A 184 2.89 11.24 24.89
CA LEU A 184 2.42 12.56 25.27
C LEU A 184 1.58 12.51 26.55
N PHE A 185 0.65 11.56 26.63
CA PHE A 185 -0.21 11.38 27.81
C PHE A 185 0.46 10.61 28.96
N ALA A 186 1.59 9.94 28.74
CA ALA A 186 2.33 9.27 29.81
C ALA A 186 3.41 10.16 30.44
N SER A 187 3.81 11.24 29.77
CA SER A 187 4.80 12.17 30.30
C SER A 187 4.30 12.95 31.52
N ASP A 188 4.99 12.78 32.65
CA ASP A 188 4.76 13.53 33.90
C ASP A 188 5.38 14.94 33.86
N THR A 189 6.19 15.24 32.84
CA THR A 189 7.01 16.45 32.73
C THR A 189 6.23 17.76 32.56
N LEU A 190 4.91 17.70 32.37
CA LEU A 190 4.07 18.88 32.14
C LEU A 190 2.78 18.82 32.96
N HIS A 191 2.77 19.49 34.12
CA HIS A 191 1.64 19.68 35.04
C HIS A 191 0.44 20.49 34.48
N ARG A 192 0.18 20.42 33.16
CA ARG A 192 -0.94 21.14 32.50
C ARG A 192 -1.72 20.20 31.60
N SER A 193 -2.26 19.14 32.19
CA SER A 193 -3.35 18.43 31.53
C SER A 193 -4.65 19.06 31.99
N ASP A 194 -5.26 19.88 31.14
CA ASP A 194 -6.61 20.35 31.39
C ASP A 194 -7.60 19.22 31.11
N THR A 195 -8.73 19.22 31.80
CA THR A 195 -9.83 18.33 31.44
C THR A 195 -10.88 19.13 30.69
N VAL A 196 -11.46 18.52 29.66
CA VAL A 196 -12.52 19.13 28.88
C VAL A 196 -13.68 18.16 28.77
N ARG A 197 -14.90 18.66 29.00
CA ARG A 197 -16.13 17.89 28.83
C ARG A 197 -16.79 18.32 27.53
N VAL A 198 -17.00 17.36 26.65
CA VAL A 198 -17.55 17.60 25.32
C VAL A 198 -18.84 16.82 25.13
N LYS A 199 -19.87 17.43 24.56
CA LYS A 199 -21.11 16.72 24.22
C LYS A 199 -20.87 15.72 23.09
N LYS A 200 -21.44 14.51 23.19
CA LYS A 200 -21.38 13.48 22.14
C LYS A 200 -21.88 14.01 20.80
N ALA A 201 -22.97 14.78 20.81
CA ALA A 201 -23.53 15.41 19.61
C ALA A 201 -22.54 16.37 18.92
N ASP A 202 -21.68 17.06 19.68
CA ASP A 202 -20.68 17.97 19.12
C ASP A 202 -19.47 17.20 18.60
N MET A 203 -19.03 16.13 19.29
CA MET A 203 -18.00 15.22 18.76
C MET A 203 -18.42 14.61 17.41
N LEU A 204 -19.67 14.19 17.25
CA LEU A 204 -20.17 13.62 15.99
C LEU A 204 -20.09 14.61 14.81
N LYS A 205 -20.19 15.93 15.05
CA LYS A 205 -20.05 16.95 14.01
C LYS A 205 -18.64 17.00 13.44
N THR A 206 -17.63 16.72 14.26
CA THR A 206 -16.22 16.72 13.84
C THR A 206 -15.88 15.66 12.79
N PHE A 207 -16.74 14.65 12.61
CA PHE A 207 -16.54 13.55 11.65
C PHE A 207 -17.02 13.90 10.24
N SER A 208 -17.90 14.89 10.14
CA SER A 208 -18.58 15.26 8.90
C SER A 208 -17.96 16.50 8.24
N ALA A 209 -16.93 17.06 8.85
CA ALA A 209 -16.38 18.38 8.54
C ALA A 209 -15.45 18.40 7.32
N ALA A 210 -15.86 17.81 6.20
CA ALA A 210 -15.31 18.20 4.88
C ALA A 210 -15.50 19.71 4.63
N ASN A 211 -16.43 20.36 5.36
CA ASN A 211 -16.79 21.77 5.23
C ASN A 211 -16.40 22.66 6.44
N GLY A 212 -15.52 22.19 7.35
CA GLY A 212 -15.07 23.03 8.49
C GLY A 212 -16.13 23.30 9.57
N GLU A 213 -17.17 22.46 9.66
CA GLU A 213 -18.16 22.47 10.74
C GLU A 213 -17.66 21.75 12.01
N GLY A 214 -16.42 22.07 12.43
CA GLY A 214 -15.95 21.69 13.76
C GLY A 214 -16.67 22.48 14.85
N PHE A 215 -16.44 22.11 16.11
CA PHE A 215 -16.93 22.88 17.26
C PHE A 215 -15.74 23.34 18.10
N GLU A 216 -15.92 24.43 18.85
CA GLU A 216 -14.84 24.98 19.67
C GLU A 216 -14.65 24.13 20.94
N ILE A 217 -13.43 23.61 21.12
CA ILE A 217 -13.02 22.94 22.35
C ILE A 217 -12.16 23.93 23.12
N ILE A 218 -12.66 24.47 24.24
CA ILE A 218 -11.86 25.27 25.16
C ILE A 218 -10.89 24.33 25.89
N PRO A 219 -9.57 24.63 25.97
CA PRO A 219 -8.90 25.93 25.75
C PRO A 219 -8.35 26.19 24.32
N GLY A 220 -8.68 25.36 23.33
CA GLY A 220 -8.36 25.57 21.92
C GLY A 220 -8.96 26.86 21.36
N LYS A 221 -8.41 27.36 20.24
CA LYS A 221 -8.74 28.67 19.65
C LYS A 221 -9.50 28.57 18.32
N GLY A 222 -10.09 27.41 18.03
CA GLY A 222 -10.75 27.17 16.76
C GLY A 222 -11.71 25.99 16.76
N LYS A 223 -12.35 25.79 15.60
CA LYS A 223 -13.27 24.68 15.36
C LYS A 223 -12.50 23.37 15.22
N ALA A 224 -12.65 22.47 16.18
CA ALA A 224 -11.98 21.19 16.19
C ALA A 224 -12.59 20.22 15.16
N VAL A 225 -11.73 19.56 14.40
CA VAL A 225 -12.04 18.49 13.44
C VAL A 225 -11.24 17.25 13.84
N LEU A 226 -11.88 16.08 13.83
CA LEU A 226 -11.18 14.82 14.11
C LEU A 226 -10.29 14.46 12.91
N ASN A 227 -9.00 14.33 13.14
CA ASN A 227 -8.05 13.80 12.17
C ASN A 227 -8.00 12.26 12.24
N GLU A 228 -7.78 11.72 13.45
CA GLU A 228 -7.62 10.28 13.67
C GLU A 228 -8.12 9.86 15.06
N LEU A 229 -8.70 8.66 15.15
CA LEU A 229 -8.99 7.95 16.40
C LEU A 229 -8.02 6.79 16.53
N GLN A 230 -7.29 6.76 17.65
CA GLN A 230 -6.36 5.71 18.02
C GLN A 230 -6.87 4.98 19.26
N GLU A 231 -6.68 3.66 19.32
CA GLU A 231 -7.12 2.81 20.41
C GLU A 231 -5.96 1.95 20.90
N PHE A 232 -5.69 2.00 22.20
CA PHE A 232 -4.60 1.25 22.83
C PHE A 232 -5.15 0.41 23.98
N PRO A 233 -5.97 -0.62 23.72
CA PRO A 233 -6.64 -1.41 24.76
C PRO A 233 -5.69 -2.28 25.60
N ASN A 234 -4.40 -2.29 25.24
CA ASN A 234 -3.39 -3.19 25.78
C ASN A 234 -2.31 -2.39 26.53
N PRO A 235 -1.58 -3.04 27.45
CA PRO A 235 -0.35 -2.47 27.99
C PRO A 235 0.62 -2.14 26.87
N VAL A 236 1.36 -1.05 27.04
CA VAL A 236 2.45 -0.66 26.13
C VAL A 236 3.62 -0.30 27.01
N LEU A 237 4.65 -1.14 27.04
CA LEU A 237 5.80 -0.90 27.91
C LEU A 237 6.89 -0.17 27.13
N LYS A 238 7.16 1.07 27.52
CA LYS A 238 8.26 1.88 27.00
C LYS A 238 9.47 1.73 27.91
N THR A 239 10.63 1.47 27.32
CA THR A 239 11.90 1.49 28.08
C THR A 239 12.29 2.94 28.37
N VAL A 240 12.51 3.23 29.65
CA VAL A 240 12.90 4.57 30.14
C VAL A 240 14.42 4.65 30.27
N SER A 241 15.03 3.61 30.83
CA SER A 241 16.48 3.50 30.97
C SER A 241 16.88 2.04 31.11
N SER A 242 18.05 1.69 30.64
CA SER A 242 18.61 0.35 30.81
C SER A 242 20.13 0.40 30.85
N ALA A 243 20.71 -0.43 31.70
CA ALA A 243 22.13 -0.50 31.93
C ALA A 243 22.53 -1.93 32.32
N TYR A 244 23.77 -2.28 32.06
CA TYR A 244 24.35 -3.54 32.54
C TYR A 244 25.82 -3.32 32.89
N GLN A 245 26.28 -4.00 33.94
CA GLN A 245 27.66 -3.96 34.40
C GLN A 245 27.96 -5.20 35.23
N GLU A 246 29.15 -5.79 35.04
CA GLU A 246 29.68 -6.86 35.90
C GLU A 246 28.70 -8.03 36.13
N GLY A 247 28.06 -8.51 35.06
CA GLY A 247 27.13 -9.63 35.15
C GLY A 247 25.78 -9.29 35.78
N LYS A 248 25.48 -8.01 36.01
CA LYS A 248 24.17 -7.51 36.47
C LYS A 248 23.53 -6.63 35.41
N PHE A 249 22.21 -6.70 35.29
CA PHE A 249 21.46 -5.79 34.43
C PHE A 249 20.33 -5.12 35.22
N LEU A 250 19.98 -3.92 34.76
CA LEU A 250 18.88 -3.10 35.25
C LEU A 250 18.14 -2.53 34.03
N ALA A 251 16.83 -2.65 34.02
CA ALA A 251 15.98 -1.94 33.08
C ALA A 251 14.79 -1.33 33.80
N VAL A 252 14.51 -0.07 33.51
CA VAL A 252 13.33 0.65 33.97
C VAL A 252 12.42 0.82 32.78
N MET A 253 11.21 0.29 32.89
CA MET A 253 10.16 0.42 31.89
C MET A 253 9.00 1.21 32.49
N GLN A 254 8.21 1.87 31.65
CA GLN A 254 6.96 2.51 32.03
C GLN A 254 5.84 1.92 31.19
N ASN A 255 4.74 1.52 31.81
CA ASN A 255 3.53 1.21 31.05
C ASN A 255 2.85 2.50 30.60
N ILE A 256 2.99 2.86 29.35
CA ILE A 256 2.35 4.04 28.76
C ILE A 256 0.94 3.72 28.19
N GLY A 257 0.54 2.45 28.17
CA GLY A 257 -0.76 1.97 27.70
C GLY A 257 -1.76 1.73 28.83
N GLU A 258 -2.68 0.78 28.61
CA GLU A 258 -3.69 0.38 29.59
C GLU A 258 -3.18 -0.61 30.64
N ARG A 259 -3.98 -0.82 31.69
CA ARG A 259 -3.72 -1.83 32.71
C ARG A 259 -3.68 -3.24 32.10
N GLY A 260 -2.71 -4.04 32.52
CA GLY A 260 -2.62 -5.47 32.18
C GLY A 260 -2.35 -6.35 33.40
N ILE A 261 -2.82 -7.59 33.34
CA ILE A 261 -2.53 -8.64 34.32
C ILE A 261 -1.50 -9.57 33.68
N TYR A 262 -0.31 -9.64 34.25
CA TYR A 262 0.74 -10.53 33.78
C TYR A 262 0.32 -12.00 33.94
N GLN A 263 0.40 -12.78 32.86
CA GLN A 263 0.00 -14.19 32.83
C GLN A 263 1.19 -15.14 32.77
N GLY A 264 2.39 -14.64 32.47
CA GLY A 264 3.59 -15.45 32.38
C GLY A 264 4.49 -15.06 31.21
N ILE A 265 5.68 -15.65 31.23
CA ILE A 265 6.74 -15.47 30.25
C ILE A 265 7.14 -16.83 29.69
N LYS A 266 7.20 -16.95 28.37
CA LYS A 266 7.73 -18.12 27.66
C LYS A 266 9.07 -17.74 27.05
N VAL A 267 10.14 -18.14 27.71
CA VAL A 267 11.52 -17.87 27.27
C VAL A 267 11.88 -18.77 26.09
N ASN A 268 12.35 -18.16 25.00
CA ASN A 268 12.87 -18.85 23.82
C ASN A 268 14.39 -19.07 23.95
N SER A 269 15.11 -18.02 24.36
CA SER A 269 16.54 -18.07 24.67
C SER A 269 16.88 -17.03 25.74
N THR A 270 17.80 -17.36 26.65
CA THR A 270 18.24 -16.42 27.68
C THR A 270 19.65 -16.77 28.18
N ASN A 271 20.45 -15.76 28.49
CA ASN A 271 21.56 -15.85 29.44
C ASN A 271 21.30 -15.01 30.71
N VAL A 272 20.08 -14.50 30.86
CA VAL A 272 19.61 -13.63 31.92
C VAL A 272 18.80 -14.44 32.95
N ALA A 273 19.05 -14.18 34.24
CA ALA A 273 18.25 -14.66 35.37
C ALA A 273 17.72 -13.46 36.18
N PHE A 274 16.40 -13.36 36.34
CA PHE A 274 15.76 -12.29 37.11
C PHE A 274 15.94 -12.53 38.61
N LEU A 275 16.13 -11.47 39.42
CA LEU A 275 16.38 -11.60 40.86
C LEU A 275 15.16 -12.14 41.65
N ASP A 276 13.95 -11.80 41.23
CA ASP A 276 12.71 -12.12 41.96
C ASP A 276 11.96 -13.34 41.39
N ASP A 277 12.59 -14.13 40.52
CA ASP A 277 11.97 -15.22 39.72
C ASP A 277 10.75 -14.81 38.87
N VAL A 278 10.32 -13.54 38.96
CA VAL A 278 9.20 -12.98 38.24
C VAL A 278 9.69 -11.76 37.45
N ALA A 279 9.52 -11.83 36.13
CA ALA A 279 9.94 -10.75 35.24
C ALA A 279 9.02 -9.51 35.30
N PHE A 280 7.77 -9.64 35.75
CA PHE A 280 6.81 -8.52 35.80
C PHE A 280 5.90 -8.63 37.03
N PRO A 281 5.46 -7.50 37.62
CA PRO A 281 4.45 -7.56 38.67
C PRO A 281 3.16 -8.20 38.12
N GLN A 282 2.40 -8.85 39.01
CA GLN A 282 1.15 -9.54 38.64
C GLN A 282 0.17 -8.60 37.91
N GLU A 283 0.16 -7.32 38.31
CA GLU A 283 -0.59 -6.26 37.67
C GLU A 283 0.38 -5.16 37.26
N VAL A 284 0.21 -4.66 36.03
CA VAL A 284 0.90 -3.48 35.54
C VAL A 284 -0.15 -2.41 35.27
N LYS A 285 -0.16 -1.35 36.08
CA LYS A 285 -1.09 -0.22 35.95
C LYS A 285 -0.64 0.75 34.87
N ALA A 286 -1.56 1.56 34.36
CA ALA A 286 -1.22 2.65 33.46
C ALA A 286 -0.30 3.65 34.18
N ARG A 287 0.75 4.11 33.49
CA ARG A 287 1.84 4.99 33.95
C ARG A 287 2.75 4.42 35.04
N GLU A 288 2.58 3.15 35.41
CA GLU A 288 3.44 2.51 36.41
C GLU A 288 4.84 2.26 35.86
N TYR A 289 5.85 2.54 36.68
CA TYR A 289 7.23 2.18 36.39
C TYR A 289 7.50 0.77 36.90
N ILE A 290 8.06 -0.06 36.04
CA ILE A 290 8.50 -1.42 36.32
C ILE A 290 10.02 -1.43 36.32
N VAL A 291 10.61 -1.96 37.39
CA VAL A 291 12.05 -2.14 37.51
C VAL A 291 12.36 -3.61 37.32
N LEU A 292 13.12 -3.92 36.27
CA LEU A 292 13.62 -5.25 35.97
C LEU A 292 15.07 -5.33 36.40
N THR A 293 15.37 -6.26 37.29
CA THR A 293 16.74 -6.52 37.75
C THR A 293 17.06 -7.99 37.66
N GLY A 294 18.32 -8.28 37.35
CA GLY A 294 18.80 -9.66 37.30
C GLY A 294 20.29 -9.75 37.06
N THR A 295 20.75 -10.97 36.91
CA THR A 295 22.12 -11.31 36.55
C THR A 295 22.16 -11.89 35.13
N TYR A 296 23.33 -11.89 34.51
CA TYR A 296 23.54 -12.55 33.22
C TYR A 296 24.92 -13.20 33.14
N THR A 297 25.04 -14.21 32.27
CA THR A 297 26.32 -14.87 31.97
C THR A 297 26.83 -14.49 30.58
N GLY A 298 28.14 -14.43 30.39
CA GLY A 298 28.75 -14.00 29.12
C GLY A 298 29.03 -12.50 29.05
N GLU A 299 29.18 -11.97 27.83
CA GLU A 299 29.63 -10.58 27.62
C GLU A 299 28.52 -9.54 27.89
N GLU A 300 27.28 -9.83 27.51
CA GLU A 300 26.14 -8.92 27.61
C GLU A 300 24.82 -9.68 27.84
N PRO A 301 23.80 -9.06 28.46
CA PRO A 301 22.50 -9.71 28.66
C PRO A 301 21.78 -9.90 27.32
N LYS A 302 21.22 -11.09 27.14
CA LYS A 302 20.47 -11.56 25.97
C LYS A 302 19.25 -12.34 26.43
N LEU A 303 18.07 -11.83 26.09
CA LEU A 303 16.79 -12.49 26.32
C LEU A 303 15.95 -12.39 25.05
N SER A 304 15.33 -13.49 24.67
CA SER A 304 14.22 -13.54 23.72
C SER A 304 13.12 -14.36 24.35
N ALA A 305 11.98 -13.73 24.61
CA ALA A 305 10.85 -14.37 25.26
C ALA A 305 9.54 -13.84 24.71
N ASN A 306 8.46 -14.55 25.00
CA ASN A 306 7.10 -14.09 24.76
C ASN A 306 6.44 -13.80 26.10
N VAL A 307 5.93 -12.60 26.29
CA VAL A 307 5.25 -12.20 27.53
C VAL A 307 3.76 -12.09 27.23
N ASN A 308 2.93 -12.65 28.12
CA ASN A 308 1.48 -12.58 27.98
C ASN A 308 0.88 -11.68 29.05
N PHE A 309 0.01 -10.77 28.63
CA PHE A 309 -0.83 -9.97 29.52
C PHE A 309 -2.30 -10.20 29.20
N LYS A 310 -3.13 -10.33 30.23
CA LYS A 310 -4.59 -10.27 30.10
C LYS A 310 -5.05 -8.84 30.31
N THR A 311 -5.90 -8.34 29.42
CA THR A 311 -6.47 -7.00 29.55
C THR A 311 -7.84 -7.04 30.23
N THR A 312 -8.37 -5.87 30.59
CA THR A 312 -9.73 -5.70 31.11
C THR A 312 -10.80 -6.17 30.12
N ASN A 313 -10.50 -6.17 28.82
CA ASN A 313 -11.37 -6.67 27.76
C ASN A 313 -11.26 -8.21 27.56
N ALA A 314 -10.59 -8.90 28.49
CA ALA A 314 -10.42 -10.36 28.53
C ALA A 314 -9.58 -10.99 27.41
N ASP A 315 -9.00 -10.20 26.51
CA ASP A 315 -8.05 -10.69 25.51
C ASP A 315 -6.65 -10.87 26.13
N SER A 316 -6.03 -12.02 25.85
CA SER A 316 -4.62 -12.25 26.12
C SER A 316 -3.80 -11.67 24.98
N VAL A 317 -2.92 -10.73 25.31
CA VAL A 317 -2.02 -10.06 24.37
C VAL A 317 -0.63 -10.61 24.58
N LYS A 318 -0.03 -11.04 23.48
CA LYS A 318 1.32 -11.59 23.44
C LYS A 318 2.30 -10.51 22.97
N PHE A 319 3.43 -10.42 23.64
CA PHE A 319 4.50 -9.50 23.32
C PHE A 319 5.81 -10.24 23.12
N ASP A 320 6.56 -9.82 22.11
CA ASP A 320 7.94 -10.24 21.89
C ASP A 320 8.84 -9.39 22.79
N PHE A 321 9.46 -10.04 23.78
CA PHE A 321 10.31 -9.42 24.78
C PHE A 321 11.77 -9.70 24.48
N HIS A 322 12.53 -8.63 24.25
CA HIS A 322 13.94 -8.70 23.95
C HIS A 322 14.77 -7.87 24.91
N ILE A 323 15.86 -8.46 25.39
CA ILE A 323 16.98 -7.76 26.04
C ILE A 323 18.22 -8.05 25.19
N TYR A 324 18.94 -7.02 24.79
CA TYR A 324 20.20 -7.13 24.07
C TYR A 324 21.14 -6.00 24.51
N GLY A 325 22.10 -6.32 25.37
CA GLY A 325 22.99 -5.32 25.96
C GLY A 325 22.20 -4.29 26.78
N SER A 326 22.33 -3.02 26.43
CA SER A 326 21.56 -1.92 27.05
C SER A 326 20.21 -1.67 26.37
N SER A 327 19.84 -2.45 25.35
CA SER A 327 18.53 -2.31 24.70
C SER A 327 17.52 -3.26 25.31
N VAL A 328 16.34 -2.73 25.66
CA VAL A 328 15.19 -3.49 26.12
C VAL A 328 13.99 -3.08 25.29
N SER A 329 13.28 -4.05 24.72
CA SER A 329 12.08 -3.79 23.92
C SER A 329 11.00 -4.82 24.20
N LEU A 330 9.75 -4.36 24.25
CA LEU A 330 8.58 -5.20 24.35
C LEU A 330 7.57 -4.77 23.27
N ASN A 331 7.49 -5.54 22.19
CA ASN A 331 6.63 -5.21 21.05
C ASN A 331 5.44 -6.18 20.99
N PRO A 332 4.25 -5.75 20.56
CA PRO A 332 3.16 -6.68 20.27
C PRO A 332 3.61 -7.74 19.27
N SER A 333 3.42 -9.02 19.59
CA SER A 333 3.71 -10.11 18.65
C SER A 333 2.76 -10.01 17.47
N ARG A 334 3.29 -10.09 16.24
CA ARG A 334 2.49 -10.09 15.01
C ARG A 334 1.73 -11.39 14.78
#